data_AF-A0A656K240-F1
#
_entry.id   AF-A0A656K240-F1
#
_cell.length_a   1.000
_cell.length_b   1.000
_cell.length_c   1.000
_cell.angle_alpha   90.00
_cell.angle_beta   90.00
_cell.angle_gamma   90.00
#
_symmetry.space_group_name_H-M   'P 1'
#
loop_
_entity.id
_entity.type
_entity.pdbx_description
1 polymer ?
#
loop_
_entity_poly.entity_id
_entity_poly.type
_entity_poly.pdbx_seq_one_letter_code
_entity_poly.pdbx_strand_id
1 'polypeptide(L)'
;PVLLDEVRAGGRIPLIIGRGLTSKARAELGLPAFDLFKTPDQPAESTKGFTLAQKMVGKACGVAGIRPGTYCEPKMTTVGSQDTTG
;
A
#
# COMPACT_ATOMS: atom_id res chain seq x y z
N PRO A 1 6.01 3.89 -11.71
CA PRO A 1 5.01 2.85 -12.07
C PRO A 1 5.36 1.44 -11.53
N VAL A 2 4.59 0.99 -10.54
CA VAL A 2 4.75 -0.32 -9.88
C VAL A 2 4.20 -1.48 -10.72
N LEU A 3 3.41 -1.17 -11.74
CA LEU A 3 2.71 -2.14 -12.60
C LEU A 3 3.63 -3.19 -13.24
N LEU A 4 4.84 -2.82 -13.66
CA LEU A 4 5.79 -3.77 -14.26
C LEU A 4 6.30 -4.80 -13.24
N ASP A 5 6.46 -4.39 -11.98
CA ASP A 5 6.83 -5.32 -10.91
C ASP A 5 5.66 -6.26 -10.58
N GLU A 6 4.42 -5.77 -10.69
CA GLU A 6 3.22 -6.58 -10.51
C GLU A 6 3.14 -7.67 -11.59
N VAL A 7 3.37 -7.32 -12.86
CA VAL A 7 3.40 -8.31 -13.96
C VAL A 7 4.49 -9.35 -13.74
N ARG A 8 5.71 -8.92 -13.38
CA ARG A 8 6.82 -9.84 -13.12
C ARG A 8 6.55 -10.77 -11.94
N ALA A 9 5.84 -10.28 -10.92
CA ALA A 9 5.46 -11.07 -9.75
C ALA A 9 4.25 -12.00 -9.99
N GLY A 10 3.63 -11.95 -11.18
CA GLY A 10 2.40 -12.72 -11.46
C GLY A 10 1.14 -12.12 -10.83
N GLY A 11 1.16 -10.83 -10.49
CA GLY A 11 0.03 -10.06 -9.97
C GLY A 11 0.40 -9.14 -8.82
N ARG A 12 -0.50 -8.21 -8.49
CA ARG A 12 -0.32 -7.24 -7.40
C ARG A 12 -0.30 -7.91 -6.02
N ILE A 13 -1.15 -8.89 -5.76
CA ILE A 13 -1.20 -9.60 -4.46
C ILE A 13 0.13 -10.34 -4.19
N PRO A 14 0.66 -11.18 -5.11
CA PRO A 14 1.99 -11.78 -4.95
C PRO A 14 3.10 -10.75 -4.70
N LEU A 15 3.09 -9.63 -5.41
CA LEU A 15 4.08 -8.57 -5.22
C LEU A 15 4.04 -7.98 -3.80
N ILE A 16 2.87 -7.64 -3.28
CA ILE A 16 2.71 -7.05 -1.94
C ILE A 16 3.22 -8.03 -0.88
N ILE A 17 2.84 -9.30 -0.98
CA ILE A 17 3.28 -10.36 -0.05
C ILE A 17 4.80 -10.54 -0.12
N GLY A 18 5.36 -10.71 -1.33
CA GLY A 18 6.79 -10.94 -1.53
C GLY A 18 7.66 -9.76 -1.08
N ARG A 19 7.21 -8.53 -1.36
CA ARG A 19 7.87 -7.31 -0.91
C ARG A 19 7.84 -7.20 0.61
N GLY A 20 6.69 -7.44 1.24
CA GLY A 20 6.55 -7.42 2.70
C GLY A 20 7.42 -8.47 3.39
N LEU A 21 7.49 -9.69 2.85
CA LEU A 21 8.37 -10.75 3.35
C LEU A 21 9.85 -10.36 3.23
N THR A 22 10.25 -9.81 2.08
CA THR A 22 11.63 -9.37 1.85
C THR A 22 12.04 -8.27 2.84
N SER A 23 11.19 -7.27 3.06
CA SER A 23 11.46 -6.19 4.01
C SER A 23 11.62 -6.72 5.44
N LYS A 24 10.75 -7.64 5.89
CA LYS A 24 10.84 -8.25 7.23
C LYS A 24 12.11 -9.08 7.39
N ALA A 25 12.42 -9.95 6.42
CA ALA A 25 13.62 -10.79 6.46
C ALA A 25 14.90 -9.94 6.53
N ARG A 26 14.97 -8.86 5.75
CA ARG A 26 16.14 -7.96 5.77
C ARG A 26 16.28 -7.21 7.09
N ALA A 27 15.17 -6.73 7.66
CA ALA A 27 15.19 -6.07 8.97
C ALA A 27 15.72 -7.01 10.06
N GLU A 28 15.27 -8.27 10.07
CA GLU A 28 15.74 -9.28 11.03
C GLU A 28 17.22 -9.63 10.85
N LEU A 29 17.70 -9.62 9.60
CA LEU A 29 19.11 -9.84 9.26
C LEU A 29 19.99 -8.59 9.45
N GLY A 30 19.44 -7.46 9.92
CA GLY A 30 20.18 -6.20 10.07
C GLY A 30 20.63 -5.59 8.74
N LEU A 31 20.00 -5.97 7.62
CA LEU A 31 20.32 -5.48 6.29
C LEU A 31 19.54 -4.20 5.96
N PRO A 32 20.11 -3.29 5.13
CA PRO A 32 19.43 -2.07 4.72
C PRO A 32 18.19 -2.38 3.87
N ALA A 33 17.30 -1.40 3.72
CA ALA A 33 16.13 -1.49 2.85
C ALA A 33 16.52 -1.92 1.43
N PHE A 34 15.65 -2.71 0.79
CA PHE A 34 15.88 -3.25 -0.55
C PHE A 34 15.36 -2.29 -1.62
N ASP A 35 16.17 -1.99 -2.64
CA ASP A 35 15.91 -0.97 -3.67
C ASP A 35 15.51 -1.55 -5.03
N LEU A 36 15.46 -2.88 -5.17
CA LEU A 36 15.09 -3.54 -6.44
C LEU A 36 13.63 -3.26 -6.85
N PHE A 37 12.74 -3.10 -5.87
CA PHE A 37 11.31 -2.89 -6.13
C PHE A 37 11.03 -1.41 -6.35
N LYS A 38 10.27 -1.07 -7.39
CA LYS A 38 9.81 0.30 -7.59
C LYS A 38 8.88 0.72 -6.46
N THR A 39 9.20 1.85 -5.85
CA THR A 39 8.32 2.51 -4.89
C THR A 39 7.22 3.28 -5.62
N PRO A 40 6.00 3.32 -5.08
CA PRO A 40 4.96 4.22 -5.56
C PRO A 40 5.42 5.67 -5.46
N ASP A 41 5.01 6.48 -6.44
CA ASP A 41 5.32 7.91 -6.43
C ASP A 41 4.53 8.60 -5.32
N GLN A 42 5.19 9.45 -4.54
CA GLN A 42 4.53 10.28 -3.54
C GLN A 42 3.91 11.49 -4.24
N PRO A 43 2.61 11.77 -4.04
CA PRO A 43 2.01 12.96 -4.61
C PRO A 43 2.60 14.22 -3.98
N ALA A 44 2.50 15.34 -4.71
CA ALA A 44 3.01 16.63 -4.26
C ALA A 44 2.40 17.04 -2.91
N GLU A 45 3.22 17.67 -2.07
CA GLU A 45 2.74 18.22 -0.81
C GLU A 45 1.65 19.26 -1.03
N SER A 46 0.66 19.27 -0.14
CA SER A 46 -0.42 20.23 -0.18
C SER A 46 -0.76 20.65 1.23
N THR A 47 -0.94 21.96 1.42
CA THR A 47 -1.39 22.57 2.67
C THR A 47 -2.92 22.64 2.78
N LYS A 48 -3.65 22.27 1.72
CA LYS A 48 -5.12 22.25 1.74
C LYS A 48 -5.64 21.18 2.69
N GLY A 49 -6.84 21.36 3.24
CA GLY A 49 -7.48 20.34 4.07
C GLY A 49 -7.70 19.00 3.35
N PHE A 50 -8.15 17.99 4.11
CA PHE A 50 -8.59 16.70 3.57
C PHE A 50 -10.11 16.64 3.44
N THR A 51 -10.59 15.96 2.40
CA THR A 51 -12.02 15.63 2.25
C THR A 51 -12.42 14.53 3.24
N LEU A 52 -13.72 14.28 3.41
CA LEU A 52 -14.21 13.24 4.31
C LEU A 52 -13.66 11.85 3.93
N ALA A 53 -13.71 11.48 2.65
CA ALA A 53 -13.17 10.20 2.17
C ALA A 53 -11.67 10.06 2.46
N GLN A 54 -10.89 11.11 2.24
CA GLN A 54 -9.45 11.12 2.52
C GLN A 54 -9.14 10.92 4.00
N LYS A 55 -9.94 11.52 4.89
CA LYS A 55 -9.84 11.33 6.35
C LYS A 55 -10.23 9.91 6.76
N MET A 56 -11.28 9.33 6.16
CA MET A 56 -11.72 7.96 6.43
C MET A 56 -10.60 6.95 6.12
N VAL A 57 -10.02 7.03 4.91
CA VAL A 57 -8.90 6.16 4.52
C VAL A 57 -7.66 6.45 5.37
N GLY A 58 -7.35 7.73 5.63
CA GLY A 58 -6.24 8.12 6.50
C GLY A 58 -6.34 7.50 7.89
N LYS A 59 -7.52 7.57 8.52
CA LYS A 59 -7.79 6.95 9.82
C LYS A 59 -7.52 5.44 9.79
N ALA A 60 -7.92 4.75 8.73
CA ALA A 60 -7.67 3.31 8.56
C ALA A 60 -6.18 2.97 8.33
N CYS A 61 -5.38 3.94 7.89
CA CYS A 61 -3.92 3.84 7.71
C CYS A 61 -3.11 4.44 8.88
N GLY A 62 -3.76 4.95 9.94
CA GLY A 62 -3.07 5.59 11.07
C GLY A 62 -2.54 7.01 10.82
N VAL A 63 -3.03 7.72 9.80
CA VAL A 63 -2.62 9.09 9.44
C VAL A 63 -3.81 10.05 9.36
N ALA A 64 -3.57 11.37 9.32
CA ALA A 64 -4.64 12.39 9.31
C ALA A 64 -5.49 12.38 8.01
N GLY A 65 -4.93 11.92 6.90
CA GLY A 65 -5.60 11.82 5.61
C GLY A 65 -4.68 11.27 4.52
N ILE A 66 -5.26 10.74 3.44
CA ILE A 66 -4.53 10.24 2.27
C ILE A 66 -4.76 11.20 1.08
N ARG A 67 -3.69 11.57 0.37
CA ARG A 67 -3.77 12.40 -0.84
C ARG A 67 -4.07 11.55 -2.08
N PRO A 68 -4.74 12.11 -3.10
CA PRO A 68 -4.91 11.42 -4.38
C PRO A 68 -3.56 11.02 -4.97
N GLY A 69 -3.45 9.78 -5.44
CA GLY A 69 -2.21 9.21 -5.99
C GLY A 69 -1.31 8.51 -4.97
N THR A 70 -1.52 8.68 -3.66
CA THR A 70 -0.76 7.96 -2.63
C THR A 70 -1.14 6.48 -2.59
N TYR A 71 -0.15 5.59 -2.65
CA TYR A 71 -0.33 4.18 -2.27
C TYR A 71 -0.52 4.07 -0.76
N CYS A 72 -1.53 3.31 -0.32
CA CYS A 72 -1.77 3.05 1.09
C CYS A 72 -2.41 1.66 1.30
N GLU A 73 -2.28 1.13 2.51
CA GLU A 73 -2.82 -0.18 2.93
C GLU A 73 -3.76 0.03 4.12
N PRO A 74 -5.02 0.43 3.89
CA PRO A 74 -5.97 0.67 4.96
C PRO A 74 -6.37 -0.61 5.67
N LYS A 75 -6.52 -0.56 7.00
CA LYS A 75 -7.13 -1.64 7.77
C LYS A 75 -8.57 -1.88 7.28
N MET A 76 -8.87 -3.11 6.89
CA MET A 76 -10.24 -3.53 6.58
C MET A 76 -11.02 -3.83 7.86
N THR A 77 -12.05 -3.05 8.15
CA THR A 77 -12.92 -3.26 9.33
C THR A 77 -14.00 -4.29 9.08
N THR A 78 -14.58 -4.30 7.88
CA THR A 78 -15.67 -5.20 7.48
C THR A 78 -15.44 -5.65 6.05
N VAL A 79 -15.61 -6.94 5.77
CA VAL A 79 -15.57 -7.53 4.43
C VAL A 79 -16.88 -8.29 4.22
N GLY A 80 -17.61 -7.97 3.15
CA GLY A 80 -18.83 -8.68 2.77
C GLY A 80 -18.55 -9.70 1.67
N SER A 81 -19.22 -10.84 1.71
CA SER A 81 -19.24 -11.83 0.62
C SER A 81 -20.68 -12.22 0.34
N GLN A 82 -21.01 -12.40 -0.93
CA GLN A 82 -22.32 -12.82 -1.43
C GLN A 82 -22.21 -14.20 -2.08
N ASP A 83 -23.34 -14.87 -2.23
CA ASP A 83 -23.49 -16.29 -2.53
C ASP A 83 -22.89 -16.74 -3.88
N THR A 84 -22.81 -15.86 -4.87
CA THR A 84 -22.27 -16.20 -6.21
C THR A 84 -20.78 -15.91 -6.40
N THR A 85 -20.10 -15.34 -5.40
CA THR A 85 -18.63 -15.07 -5.43
C THR A 85 -17.86 -15.67 -4.26
N GLY A 86 -18.56 -16.28 -3.30
CA GLY A 86 -17.99 -16.82 -2.07
C GLY A 86 -16.99 -17.94 -2.27
#